data_AF-A0A1H7N0M7-F1
#
_entry.id   AF-A0A1H7N0M7-F1
#
_cell.length_a   1.000
_cell.length_b   1.000
_cell.length_c   1.000
_cell.angle_alpha   90.00
_cell.angle_beta   90.00
_cell.angle_gamma   90.00
#
_symmetry.space_group_name_H-M   'P 1'
#
loop_
_entity.id
_entity.type
_entity.pdbx_description
1 polymer ?
#
loop_
_entity_poly.entity_id
_entity_poly.type
_entity_poly.pdbx_seq_one_letter_code
_entity_poly.pdbx_strand_id
1 'polypeptide(L)'
;MRKAAAVLAASATVLALALAGCSSDESSDNAQTAKDKASAAMSSAAGAAGSAMTSAANAAEGAMSSANAAASTAVSKAKGALDSAKVATFTAAFKLANPDLASGLDDDAIADILAETCAAIDSGKSEQEIVSGLESSAENNGVKATPDQAQQIYNIAKPAC
;
A
#
# COMPACT_ATOMS: atom_id res chain seq x y z
N MET A 1 -38.31 -6.30 -18.08
CA MET A 1 -39.29 -6.14 -16.98
C MET A 1 -38.52 -6.14 -15.67
N ARG A 2 -38.74 -5.10 -14.84
CA ARG A 2 -38.81 -5.07 -13.36
C ARG A 2 -37.93 -6.09 -12.61
N LYS A 3 -37.09 -5.79 -11.63
CA LYS A 3 -36.81 -4.64 -10.74
C LYS A 3 -35.60 -5.07 -9.86
N ALA A 4 -34.78 -4.09 -9.43
CA ALA A 4 -34.19 -3.87 -8.09
C ALA A 4 -33.67 -5.07 -7.24
N ALA A 5 -32.65 -4.99 -6.40
CA ALA A 5 -32.11 -3.86 -5.64
C ALA A 5 -30.71 -4.22 -5.09
N ALA A 6 -29.85 -3.22 -4.95
CA ALA A 6 -28.63 -3.26 -4.15
C ALA A 6 -28.97 -3.18 -2.66
N VAL A 7 -28.32 -4.01 -1.83
CA VAL A 7 -28.25 -3.83 -0.37
C VAL A 7 -26.78 -3.65 0.00
N LEU A 8 -26.36 -2.39 0.08
CA LEU A 8 -25.14 -1.98 0.77
C LEU A 8 -25.48 -1.91 2.27
N ALA A 9 -25.05 -2.92 3.02
CA ALA A 9 -25.07 -2.87 4.47
C ALA A 9 -23.92 -1.96 4.94
N ALA A 10 -24.26 -0.71 5.25
CA ALA A 10 -23.38 0.23 5.92
C ALA A 10 -22.99 -0.33 7.29
N SER A 11 -21.71 -0.67 7.45
CA SER A 11 -21.14 -1.06 8.74
C SER A 11 -20.75 0.21 9.49
N ALA A 12 -21.61 0.68 10.37
CA ALA A 12 -21.33 1.77 11.29
C ALA A 12 -20.56 1.24 12.51
N THR A 13 -19.23 1.37 12.50
CA THR A 13 -18.42 1.20 13.71
C THR A 13 -18.16 2.57 14.34
N VAL A 14 -19.00 2.91 15.30
CA VAL A 14 -18.77 4.00 16.24
C VAL A 14 -17.66 3.55 17.20
N LEU A 15 -16.50 4.18 17.12
CA LEU A 15 -15.49 4.12 18.18
C LEU A 15 -15.13 5.56 18.59
N ALA A 16 -15.90 6.09 19.53
CA ALA A 16 -15.57 7.31 20.24
C ALA A 16 -14.43 7.00 21.22
N LEU A 17 -13.19 7.33 20.84
CA LEU A 17 -12.06 7.35 21.75
C LEU A 17 -12.00 8.72 22.43
N ALA A 18 -12.62 8.82 23.60
CA ALA A 18 -12.40 9.90 24.53
C ALA A 18 -10.97 9.75 25.10
N LEU A 19 -10.03 10.58 24.62
CA LEU A 19 -8.83 10.90 25.38
C LEU A 19 -9.01 12.28 26.02
N ALA A 20 -9.42 12.24 27.28
CA ALA A 20 -9.29 13.34 28.19
C ALA A 20 -7.81 13.48 28.60
N GLY A 21 -7.24 14.64 28.27
CA GLY A 21 -6.26 15.39 29.08
C GLY A 21 -4.80 14.90 29.13
N CYS A 22 -3.87 15.74 28.64
CA CYS A 22 -2.79 16.42 29.39
C CYS A 22 -1.84 17.12 28.37
N SER A 23 -1.89 18.45 28.20
CA SER A 23 -1.02 19.51 28.81
C SER A 23 0.45 19.41 28.37
N SER A 24 1.21 20.43 27.97
CA SER A 24 1.19 21.91 28.05
C SER A 24 1.94 22.44 26.79
N ASP A 25 1.94 23.71 26.39
CA ASP A 25 2.70 24.81 27.01
C ASP A 25 2.47 26.10 26.19
N GLU A 26 1.95 27.16 26.80
CA GLU A 26 2.25 28.55 26.42
C GLU A 26 2.28 29.39 27.70
N SER A 27 3.30 30.23 27.78
CA SER A 27 3.88 30.78 29.00
C SER A 27 3.00 31.79 29.74
N SER A 28 2.96 31.71 31.08
CA SER A 28 2.95 32.88 31.96
C SER A 28 3.21 32.48 33.43
N ASP A 29 4.01 33.31 34.08
CA ASP A 29 4.67 33.18 35.37
C ASP A 29 3.86 32.71 36.60
N ASN A 30 4.64 32.19 37.56
CA ASN A 30 4.50 32.33 39.02
C ASN A 30 3.62 31.32 39.80
N ALA A 31 4.22 30.20 40.22
CA ALA A 31 4.34 29.83 41.65
C ALA A 31 5.09 28.50 41.83
N GLN A 32 6.27 28.58 42.44
CA GLN A 32 7.06 27.44 42.89
C GLN A 32 6.36 26.63 43.99
N THR A 33 6.84 25.39 44.09
CA THR A 33 7.04 24.59 45.31
C THR A 33 5.90 23.64 45.72
N ALA A 34 6.31 22.38 45.95
CA ALA A 34 5.60 21.30 46.66
C ALA A 34 4.78 20.27 45.86
N LYS A 35 5.29 19.76 44.72
CA LYS A 35 4.74 18.52 44.13
C LYS A 35 5.76 17.51 43.59
N ASP A 36 7.05 17.75 43.80
CA ASP A 36 8.10 16.74 43.65
C ASP A 36 8.18 15.94 44.95
N LYS A 37 7.89 14.63 44.91
CA LYS A 37 8.12 13.57 45.95
C LYS A 37 6.89 12.71 46.32
N ALA A 38 5.80 12.72 45.55
CA ALA A 38 4.70 11.77 45.76
C ALA A 38 3.97 11.36 44.48
N SER A 39 4.69 10.86 43.47
CA SER A 39 4.05 10.10 42.37
C SER A 39 5.00 9.15 41.61
N ALA A 40 6.30 9.19 41.93
CA ALA A 40 7.31 8.29 41.36
C ALA A 40 7.12 6.80 41.73
N ALA A 41 6.14 6.45 42.56
CA ALA A 41 5.88 5.07 42.98
C ALA A 41 4.68 4.39 42.28
N MET A 42 3.92 5.09 41.41
CA MET A 42 2.71 4.53 40.79
C MET A 42 2.70 4.54 39.25
N SER A 43 3.80 4.92 38.59
CA SER A 43 3.90 4.90 37.11
C SER A 43 4.61 3.67 36.52
N SER A 44 5.19 2.79 37.33
CA SER A 44 6.02 1.68 36.82
C SER A 44 5.25 0.42 36.39
N ALA A 45 3.91 0.42 36.38
CA ALA A 45 3.12 -0.73 35.94
C ALA A 45 2.28 -0.50 34.67
N ALA A 46 2.12 0.75 34.20
CA ALA A 46 1.38 1.07 32.97
C ALA A 46 2.28 1.29 31.75
N GLY A 47 3.58 1.58 31.93
CA GLY A 47 4.52 1.84 30.84
C GLY A 47 5.09 0.60 30.15
N ALA A 48 4.94 -0.60 30.71
CA ALA A 48 5.51 -1.81 30.13
C ALA A 48 4.70 -2.35 28.92
N ALA A 49 3.41 -2.05 28.84
CA ALA A 49 2.55 -2.48 27.73
C ALA A 49 2.64 -1.53 26.51
N GLY A 50 2.78 -0.21 26.73
CA GLY A 50 2.87 0.77 25.64
C GLY A 50 4.18 0.69 24.84
N SER A 51 5.31 0.47 25.52
CA SER A 51 6.63 0.37 24.85
C SER A 51 6.81 -0.91 24.03
N ALA A 52 6.12 -1.99 24.39
CA ALA A 52 6.13 -3.24 23.63
C ALA A 52 5.32 -3.12 22.32
N MET A 53 4.20 -2.40 22.34
CA MET A 53 3.37 -2.16 21.14
C MET A 53 4.07 -1.23 20.14
N THR A 54 4.70 -0.15 20.62
CA THR A 54 5.46 0.77 19.76
C THR A 54 6.68 0.08 19.14
N SER A 55 7.39 -0.79 19.88
CA SER A 55 8.53 -1.52 19.32
C SER A 55 8.13 -2.56 18.27
N ALA A 56 6.97 -3.22 18.44
CA ALA A 56 6.42 -4.15 17.46
C ALA A 56 5.89 -3.44 16.20
N ALA A 57 5.26 -2.27 16.35
CA ALA A 57 4.86 -1.42 15.21
C ALA A 57 6.08 -0.96 14.41
N ASN A 58 7.11 -0.42 15.07
CA ASN A 58 8.34 0.01 14.42
C ASN A 58 9.11 -1.16 13.77
N ALA A 59 9.08 -2.35 14.35
CA ALA A 59 9.65 -3.55 13.73
C ALA A 59 8.86 -4.00 12.49
N ALA A 60 7.53 -3.90 12.52
CA ALA A 60 6.68 -4.19 11.37
C ALA A 60 6.84 -3.14 10.25
N GLU A 61 6.91 -1.86 10.60
CA GLU A 61 7.15 -0.74 9.67
C GLU A 61 8.56 -0.80 9.07
N GLY A 62 9.57 -1.17 9.86
CA GLY A 62 10.94 -1.42 9.40
C GLY A 62 11.05 -2.62 8.48
N ALA A 63 10.31 -3.70 8.76
CA ALA A 63 10.23 -4.88 7.90
C ALA A 63 9.50 -4.57 6.58
N MET A 64 8.38 -3.82 6.63
CA MET A 64 7.65 -3.38 5.43
C MET A 64 8.50 -2.43 4.58
N SER A 65 9.21 -1.48 5.20
CA SER A 65 10.09 -0.56 4.48
C SER A 65 11.24 -1.29 3.78
N SER A 66 11.81 -2.30 4.45
CA SER A 66 12.88 -3.14 3.88
C SER A 66 12.34 -4.00 2.73
N ALA A 67 11.15 -4.57 2.87
CA ALA A 67 10.49 -5.34 1.81
C ALA A 67 10.13 -4.45 0.61
N ASN A 68 9.65 -3.22 0.84
CA ASN A 68 9.34 -2.26 -0.20
C ASN A 68 10.59 -1.80 -0.94
N ALA A 69 11.70 -1.59 -0.23
CA ALA A 69 12.99 -1.26 -0.83
C ALA A 69 13.52 -2.42 -1.70
N ALA A 70 13.38 -3.66 -1.23
CA ALA A 70 13.74 -4.85 -2.02
C ALA A 70 12.87 -4.98 -3.27
N ALA A 71 11.55 -4.78 -3.15
CA ALA A 71 10.63 -4.77 -4.28
C ALA A 71 10.98 -3.67 -5.29
N SER A 72 11.22 -2.44 -4.81
CA SER A 72 11.62 -1.31 -5.67
C SER A 72 12.93 -1.56 -6.40
N THR A 73 13.88 -2.23 -5.74
CA THR A 73 15.16 -2.64 -6.35
C THR A 73 14.94 -3.71 -7.43
N ALA A 74 14.07 -4.69 -7.17
CA ALA A 74 13.72 -5.73 -8.14
C ALA A 74 13.00 -5.14 -9.37
N VAL A 75 12.06 -4.21 -9.15
CA VAL A 75 11.39 -3.44 -10.22
C VAL A 75 12.39 -2.66 -11.05
N SER A 76 13.33 -1.95 -10.40
CA SER A 76 14.38 -1.19 -11.09
C SER A 76 15.28 -2.09 -11.94
N LYS A 77 15.64 -3.26 -11.41
CA LYS A 77 16.40 -4.28 -12.16
C LYS A 77 15.61 -4.82 -13.35
N ALA A 78 14.33 -5.12 -13.16
CA ALA A 78 13.45 -5.58 -14.22
C ALA A 78 13.28 -4.52 -15.32
N LYS A 79 13.07 -3.25 -14.93
CA LYS A 79 13.01 -2.11 -15.86
C LYS A 79 14.31 -1.95 -16.66
N GLY A 80 15.47 -2.18 -16.03
CA GLY A 80 16.76 -2.19 -16.70
C GLY A 80 17.00 -3.38 -17.64
N ALA A 81 16.27 -4.49 -17.46
CA ALA A 81 16.34 -5.68 -18.32
C ALA A 81 15.36 -5.62 -19.51
N LEU A 82 14.36 -4.73 -19.44
CA LEU A 82 13.36 -4.52 -20.49
C LEU A 82 13.92 -3.56 -21.56
N ASP A 83 13.99 -4.03 -22.80
CA ASP A 83 14.31 -3.16 -23.94
C ASP A 83 13.12 -2.25 -24.30
N SER A 84 13.40 -1.07 -24.84
CA SER A 84 12.39 -0.08 -25.24
C SER A 84 11.35 -0.64 -26.22
N ALA A 85 11.71 -1.58 -27.09
CA ALA A 85 10.76 -2.22 -28.00
C ALA A 85 9.77 -3.11 -27.26
N LYS A 86 10.21 -3.82 -26.21
CA LYS A 86 9.33 -4.65 -25.37
C LYS A 86 8.35 -3.79 -24.59
N VAL A 87 8.85 -2.71 -23.98
CA VAL A 87 8.03 -1.74 -23.25
C VAL A 87 7.00 -1.11 -24.19
N ALA A 88 7.41 -0.61 -25.35
CA ALA A 88 6.49 -0.01 -26.32
C ALA A 88 5.42 -1.00 -26.83
N THR A 89 5.82 -2.25 -27.09
CA THR A 89 4.90 -3.31 -27.54
C THR A 89 3.88 -3.65 -26.45
N PHE A 90 4.33 -3.79 -25.20
CA PHE A 90 3.45 -4.02 -24.06
C PHE A 90 2.51 -2.84 -23.85
N THR A 91 3.01 -1.61 -23.83
CA THR A 91 2.20 -0.41 -23.64
C THR A 91 1.12 -0.27 -24.70
N ALA A 92 1.44 -0.54 -25.96
CA ALA A 92 0.46 -0.56 -27.05
C ALA A 92 -0.59 -1.66 -26.86
N ALA A 93 -0.17 -2.88 -26.53
CA ALA A 93 -1.07 -4.01 -26.30
C ALA A 93 -1.97 -3.80 -25.06
N PHE A 94 -1.42 -3.21 -23.99
CA PHE A 94 -2.15 -2.83 -22.78
C PHE A 94 -3.26 -1.84 -23.09
N LYS A 95 -2.92 -0.75 -23.80
CA LYS A 95 -3.88 0.28 -24.23
C LYS A 95 -4.97 -0.28 -25.14
N LEU A 96 -4.60 -1.20 -26.02
CA LEU A 96 -5.54 -1.85 -26.93
C LEU A 96 -6.51 -2.79 -26.19
N ALA A 97 -6.01 -3.55 -25.22
CA ALA A 97 -6.80 -4.52 -24.47
C ALA A 97 -7.64 -3.87 -23.36
N ASN A 98 -7.17 -2.74 -22.80
CA ASN A 98 -7.77 -2.09 -21.64
C ASN A 98 -7.92 -0.57 -21.86
N PRO A 99 -8.73 -0.12 -22.83
CA PRO A 99 -8.87 1.29 -23.16
C PRO A 99 -9.36 2.13 -21.96
N ASP A 100 -10.26 1.58 -21.14
CA ASP A 100 -10.81 2.27 -19.96
C ASP A 100 -9.75 2.45 -18.85
N LEU A 101 -8.94 1.43 -18.58
CA LEU A 101 -7.87 1.49 -17.58
C LEU A 101 -6.74 2.42 -18.05
N ALA A 102 -6.41 2.37 -19.33
CA ALA A 102 -5.30 3.13 -19.89
C ALA A 102 -5.58 4.62 -20.08
N SER A 103 -6.84 5.06 -20.07
CA SER A 103 -7.19 6.47 -20.31
C SER A 103 -6.61 7.45 -19.27
N GLY A 104 -6.13 6.99 -18.12
CA GLY A 104 -5.43 7.83 -17.14
C GLY A 104 -4.08 7.29 -16.68
N LEU A 105 -3.57 6.24 -17.33
CA LEU A 105 -2.21 5.75 -17.13
C LEU A 105 -1.32 6.28 -18.24
N ASP A 106 -0.24 6.97 -17.88
CA ASP A 106 0.81 7.34 -18.81
C ASP A 106 1.70 6.13 -19.16
N ASP A 107 2.55 6.31 -20.18
CA ASP A 107 3.41 5.23 -20.69
C ASP A 107 4.40 4.74 -19.63
N ASP A 108 4.84 5.62 -18.73
CA ASP A 108 5.76 5.27 -17.64
C ASP A 108 5.06 4.42 -16.58
N ALA A 109 3.83 4.79 -16.19
CA ALA A 109 3.01 3.99 -15.29
C ALA A 109 2.74 2.58 -15.87
N ILE A 110 2.44 2.49 -17.18
CA ILE A 110 2.24 1.20 -17.84
C ILE A 110 3.56 0.40 -17.91
N ALA A 111 4.70 1.06 -18.14
CA ALA A 111 6.01 0.43 -18.11
C ALA A 111 6.38 -0.08 -16.71
N ASP A 112 6.00 0.63 -15.65
CA ASP A 112 6.21 0.20 -14.27
C ASP A 112 5.36 -1.02 -13.92
N ILE A 113 4.11 -1.11 -14.40
CA ILE A 113 3.28 -2.32 -14.29
C ILE A 113 3.97 -3.53 -14.93
N LEU A 114 4.58 -3.35 -16.12
CA LEU A 114 5.35 -4.41 -16.77
C LEU A 114 6.56 -4.83 -15.92
N ALA A 115 7.36 -3.87 -15.48
CA ALA A 115 8.56 -4.12 -14.67
C ALA A 115 8.21 -4.84 -13.35
N GLU A 116 7.13 -4.43 -12.70
CA GLU A 116 6.63 -5.05 -11.47
C GLU A 116 6.15 -6.48 -11.69
N THR A 117 5.44 -6.72 -12.80
CA THR A 117 5.05 -8.06 -13.23
C THR A 117 6.26 -8.95 -13.48
N CYS A 118 7.26 -8.45 -14.20
CA CYS A 118 8.48 -9.20 -14.49
C CYS A 118 9.30 -9.49 -13.22
N ALA A 119 9.41 -8.52 -12.30
CA ALA A 119 10.05 -8.73 -11.01
C ALA A 119 9.34 -9.80 -10.17
N ALA A 120 8.00 -9.83 -10.20
CA ALA A 120 7.21 -10.83 -9.50
C ALA A 120 7.37 -12.24 -10.10
N ILE A 121 7.47 -12.35 -11.43
CA ILE A 121 7.77 -13.60 -12.14
C ILE A 121 9.20 -14.09 -11.80
N ASP A 122 10.20 -13.21 -11.85
CA ASP A 122 11.61 -13.53 -11.51
C ASP A 122 11.73 -13.99 -10.05
N SER A 123 10.91 -13.41 -9.17
CA SER A 123 10.82 -13.81 -7.75
C SER A 123 10.12 -15.14 -7.52
N GLY A 124 9.59 -15.79 -8.55
CA GLY A 124 8.91 -17.08 -8.47
C GLY A 124 7.52 -17.04 -7.82
N LYS A 125 6.84 -15.88 -7.81
CA LYS A 125 5.47 -15.77 -7.31
C LYS A 125 4.50 -16.59 -8.17
N SER A 126 3.43 -17.07 -7.56
CA SER A 126 2.40 -17.78 -8.31
C SER A 126 1.65 -16.82 -9.24
N GLU A 127 1.15 -17.34 -10.37
CA GLU A 127 0.36 -16.55 -11.32
C GLU A 127 -0.83 -15.86 -10.65
N GLN A 128 -1.50 -16.53 -9.73
CA GLN A 128 -2.64 -16.00 -8.98
C GLN A 128 -2.24 -14.79 -8.11
N GLU A 129 -1.08 -14.84 -7.46
CA GLU A 129 -0.56 -13.71 -6.68
C GLU A 129 -0.17 -12.54 -7.57
N ILE A 130 0.39 -12.81 -8.75
CA ILE A 130 0.77 -11.77 -9.72
C ILE A 130 -0.49 -11.09 -10.27
N VAL A 131 -1.49 -11.87 -10.67
CA VAL A 131 -2.78 -11.37 -11.17
C VAL A 131 -3.49 -10.55 -10.10
N SER A 132 -3.54 -11.02 -8.85
CA SER A 132 -4.14 -10.25 -7.75
C SER A 132 -3.39 -8.95 -7.46
N GLY A 133 -2.05 -8.95 -7.58
CA GLY A 133 -1.26 -7.72 -7.52
C GLY A 133 -1.61 -6.74 -8.64
N LEU A 134 -1.71 -7.25 -9.87
CA LEU A 134 -2.06 -6.48 -11.07
C LEU A 134 -3.43 -5.80 -10.99
N GLU A 135 -4.42 -6.38 -10.31
CA GLU A 135 -5.71 -5.74 -10.06
C GLU A 135 -5.57 -4.38 -9.35
N SER A 136 -4.57 -4.28 -8.47
CA SER A 136 -4.26 -3.05 -7.72
C SER A 136 -3.19 -2.20 -8.41
N SER A 137 -2.16 -2.79 -9.01
CA SER A 137 -1.10 -2.03 -9.70
C SER A 137 -1.60 -1.37 -10.98
N ALA A 138 -2.62 -1.94 -11.64
CA ALA A 138 -3.29 -1.34 -12.79
C ALA A 138 -4.50 -0.47 -12.40
N GLU A 139 -4.70 -0.20 -11.10
CA GLU A 139 -5.77 0.69 -10.63
C GLU A 139 -5.53 2.11 -11.14
N ASN A 140 -6.57 2.71 -11.70
CA ASN A 140 -6.50 4.08 -12.18
C ASN A 140 -7.76 4.84 -11.77
N ASN A 141 -7.60 6.02 -11.15
CA ASN A 141 -8.71 6.84 -10.64
C ASN A 141 -9.70 6.07 -9.74
N GLY A 142 -9.20 5.12 -8.93
CA GLY A 142 -10.02 4.28 -8.05
C GLY A 142 -10.78 3.16 -8.76
N VAL A 143 -10.55 2.96 -10.06
CA VAL A 143 -11.07 1.82 -10.83
C VAL A 143 -10.00 0.74 -10.85
N LYS A 144 -10.23 -0.34 -10.09
CA LYS A 144 -9.39 -1.55 -10.13
C LYS A 144 -9.59 -2.30 -11.44
N ALA A 145 -8.53 -2.94 -11.91
CA ALA A 145 -8.67 -3.90 -13.00
C ALA A 145 -9.48 -5.11 -12.50
N THR A 146 -10.36 -5.64 -13.35
CA THR A 146 -11.07 -6.89 -13.04
C THR A 146 -10.10 -8.08 -13.09
N PRO A 147 -10.44 -9.23 -12.48
CA PRO A 147 -9.59 -10.43 -12.55
C PRO A 147 -9.28 -10.86 -14.00
N ASP A 148 -10.26 -10.75 -14.90
CA ASP A 148 -10.07 -11.07 -16.32
C ASP A 148 -9.10 -10.09 -17.00
N GLN A 149 -9.19 -8.79 -16.68
CA GLN A 149 -8.27 -7.78 -17.19
C GLN A 149 -6.85 -8.01 -16.65
N ALA A 150 -6.70 -8.27 -15.36
CA ALA A 150 -5.42 -8.56 -14.73
C ALA A 150 -4.77 -9.83 -15.30
N GLN A 151 -5.57 -10.89 -15.54
CA GLN A 151 -5.10 -12.10 -16.22
C GLN A 151 -4.64 -11.82 -17.65
N GLN A 152 -5.36 -10.97 -18.38
CA GLN A 152 -4.99 -10.58 -19.73
C GLN A 152 -3.70 -9.74 -19.75
N ILE A 153 -3.54 -8.81 -18.81
CA ILE A 153 -2.30 -8.03 -18.62
C ILE A 153 -1.12 -8.98 -18.35
N TYR A 154 -1.28 -9.94 -17.44
CA TYR A 154 -0.27 -10.96 -17.18
C TYR A 154 0.11 -11.75 -18.45
N ASN A 155 -0.87 -12.20 -19.23
CA ASN A 155 -0.62 -12.98 -20.44
C ASN A 155 0.14 -12.19 -21.52
N ILE A 156 -0.06 -10.87 -21.58
CA ILE A 156 0.66 -9.98 -22.51
C ILE A 156 2.06 -9.64 -21.96
N ALA A 157 2.21 -9.49 -20.64
CA ALA A 157 3.48 -9.17 -19.98
C ALA A 157 4.46 -10.35 -19.98
N LYS A 158 3.98 -11.57 -19.70
CA LYS A 158 4.79 -12.79 -19.57
C LYS A 158 5.83 -13.02 -20.69
N PRO A 159 5.51 -12.87 -21.99
CA PRO A 159 6.52 -13.05 -23.05
C PRO A 159 7.59 -11.95 -23.10
N ALA A 160 7.41 -10.83 -22.40
CA ALA A 160 8.35 -9.72 -22.37
C ALA A 160 9.41 -9.82 -21.25
N CYS A 161 9.16 -10.59 -20.19
CA CYS A 161 9.92 -10.56 -18.92
C CYS A 161 11.32 -11.21 -18.89
#